data_AF-A0A259PQL6-F1
#
_entry.id   AF-A0A259PQL6-F1
#
_cell.length_a   1.000
_cell.length_b   1.000
_cell.length_c   1.000
_cell.angle_alpha   90.00
_cell.angle_beta   90.00
_cell.angle_gamma   90.00
#
_symmetry.space_group_name_H-M   'P 1'
#
loop_
_entity.id
_entity.type
_entity.pdbx_description
1 polymer ?
#
loop_
_entity_poly.entity_id
_entity_poly.type
_entity_poly.pdbx_seq_one_letter_code
_entity_poly.pdbx_strand_id
1 'polypeptide(L)' 'MTDTPHVHVVRGTPDDDELAALVAGLVATARADEASHEGEHPAAWTDRRRTVRPTPAPTPGPTTWRWSLHP' A
#
# COMPACT_ATOMS: atom_id res chain seq x y z
N MET A 1 4.94 16.55 -22.91
CA MET A 1 5.25 15.76 -21.69
C MET A 1 3.98 15.77 -20.87
N THR A 2 3.28 14.64 -20.75
CA THR A 2 2.07 14.56 -19.93
C THR A 2 2.50 14.44 -18.48
N ASP A 3 2.28 15.51 -17.71
CA ASP A 3 2.46 15.49 -16.27
C ASP A 3 1.40 14.55 -15.68
N THR A 4 1.82 13.44 -15.10
CA THR A 4 0.92 12.50 -14.43
C THR A 4 0.67 13.00 -13.01
N PRO A 5 -0.59 13.17 -12.59
CA PRO A 5 -0.88 13.69 -11.26
C PRO A 5 -0.36 12.74 -10.19
N HIS A 6 0.30 13.29 -9.18
CA HIS A 6 0.89 12.54 -8.08
C HIS A 6 -0.17 11.90 -7.17
N VAL A 7 -1.40 12.43 -7.15
CA VAL A 7 -2.53 11.95 -6.34
C VAL A 7 -3.82 12.01 -7.18
N HIS A 8 -4.68 11.00 -7.05
CA HIS A 8 -5.98 10.94 -7.74
C HIS A 8 -7.10 10.42 -6.82
N VAL A 9 -8.24 11.10 -6.81
CA VAL A 9 -9.44 10.69 -6.07
C VAL A 9 -10.16 9.60 -6.85
N VAL A 10 -10.17 8.37 -6.32
CA VAL A 10 -10.83 7.22 -6.96
C VAL A 10 -12.33 7.15 -6.63
N ARG A 11 -12.75 7.67 -5.47
CA ARG A 11 -14.15 7.73 -5.02
C ARG A 11 -14.38 8.94 -4.10
N GLY A 12 -15.62 9.40 -4.03
CA GLY A 12 -16.02 10.56 -3.22
C GLY A 12 -15.96 11.88 -3.99
N THR A 13 -16.37 12.97 -3.35
CA THR A 13 -16.26 14.33 -3.90
C THR A 13 -15.77 15.25 -2.79
N PRO A 14 -14.46 15.22 -2.49
CA PRO A 14 -13.90 16.07 -1.47
C PRO A 14 -13.99 17.54 -1.89
N ASP A 15 -14.18 18.41 -0.93
CA ASP A 15 -14.02 19.83 -1.17
C ASP A 15 -12.53 20.23 -1.19
N ASP A 16 -12.26 21.49 -1.56
CA ASP A 16 -10.89 22.00 -1.71
C ASP A 16 -10.12 21.98 -0.38
N ASP A 17 -10.81 22.23 0.74
CA ASP A 17 -10.20 22.26 2.08
C ASP A 17 -9.84 20.84 2.54
N GLU A 18 -10.72 19.87 2.30
CA GLU A 18 -10.47 18.46 2.56
C GLU A 18 -9.31 17.92 1.71
N LEU A 19 -9.26 18.29 0.43
CA LEU A 19 -8.17 17.90 -0.46
C LEU A 19 -6.84 18.51 -0.03
N ALA A 20 -6.84 19.79 0.37
CA ALA A 20 -5.66 20.47 0.87
C ALA A 20 -5.16 19.84 2.18
N ALA A 21 -6.06 19.49 3.10
CA ALA A 21 -5.72 18.82 4.34
C ALA A 21 -5.08 17.45 4.10
N LEU A 22 -5.60 16.68 3.14
CA LEU A 22 -5.01 15.39 2.75
C LEU A 22 -3.59 15.55 2.21
N VAL A 23 -3.39 16.48 1.27
CA VAL A 23 -2.07 16.73 0.68
C VAL A 23 -1.08 17.24 1.72
N ALA A 24 -1.50 18.16 2.60
CA ALA A 24 -0.69 18.64 3.71
C ALA A 24 -0.28 17.50 4.65
N GLY A 25 -1.21 16.58 4.96
CA GLY A 25 -0.94 15.38 5.74
C GLY A 25 0.13 14.48 5.10
N LEU A 26 -0.02 14.16 3.81
CA LEU A 26 0.96 13.35 3.06
C LEU A 26 2.36 13.98 3.05
N VAL A 27 2.41 15.29 2.84
CA VAL A 27 3.66 16.06 2.80
C VAL A 27 4.32 16.13 4.18
N ALA A 28 3.54 16.20 5.26
CA ALA A 28 4.04 16.17 6.62
C ALA A 28 4.60 14.81 7.01
N THR A 29 3.91 13.70 6.68
CA THR A 29 4.40 12.35 6.95
C THR A 29 5.63 12.00 6.13
N ALA A 30 5.68 12.39 4.85
CA ALA A 30 6.89 12.17 4.03
C ALA A 30 8.13 12.85 4.63
N ARG A 31 7.97 14.05 5.22
CA ARG A 31 9.07 14.74 5.93
C ARG A 31 9.41 14.12 7.27
N ALA A 32 8.44 13.51 7.94
CA ALA A 32 8.68 12.80 9.19
C ALA A 32 9.50 11.52 8.96
N ASP A 33 9.20 10.76 7.90
CA ASP A 33 9.90 9.52 7.54
C ASP A 33 11.41 9.77 7.25
N GLU A 34 11.73 10.84 6.52
CA GLU A 34 13.11 11.31 6.31
C GLU A 34 13.86 11.58 7.65
N ALA A 35 13.15 12.02 8.68
CA ALA A 35 13.72 12.29 10.00
C ALA A 35 13.76 11.05 10.93
N SER A 36 13.04 9.98 10.59
CA SER A 36 12.73 8.85 11.50
C SER A 36 13.56 7.58 11.25
N HIS A 37 14.67 7.67 10.54
CA HIS A 37 15.52 6.52 10.17
C HIS A 37 16.19 5.78 11.35
N GLU A 38 15.84 6.07 12.61
CA GLU A 38 16.28 5.33 13.78
C GLU A 38 15.16 4.44 14.32
N GLY A 39 15.11 3.19 13.85
CA GLY A 39 14.54 2.07 14.63
C GLY A 39 13.03 1.84 14.55
N GLU A 40 12.35 2.22 13.47
CA GLU A 40 10.92 1.89 13.36
C GLU A 40 10.72 0.40 13.06
N HIS A 41 10.18 -0.33 14.05
CA HIS A 41 9.81 -1.73 13.87
C HIS A 41 8.62 -1.78 12.89
N PRO A 42 8.73 -2.53 11.78
CA PRO A 42 7.64 -2.63 10.82
C PRO A 42 6.38 -3.10 11.53
N ALA A 43 5.30 -2.35 11.34
CA ALA A 43 4.05 -2.62 12.01
C ALA A 43 3.60 -4.06 11.77
N ALA A 44 2.98 -4.69 12.78
CA ALA A 44 2.68 -6.13 12.72
C ALA A 44 1.76 -6.53 11.54
N TRP A 45 1.02 -5.57 10.96
CA TRP A 45 0.17 -5.78 9.78
C TRP A 45 0.95 -5.88 8.47
N THR A 46 2.20 -5.38 8.43
CA THR A 46 3.08 -5.46 7.26
C THR A 46 3.64 -6.88 7.07
N ASP A 47 3.60 -7.71 8.12
CA ASP A 47 3.92 -9.13 8.01
C ASP A 47 2.77 -9.90 7.33
N ARG A 48 2.89 -10.08 6.01
CA ARG A 48 1.93 -10.83 5.20
C ARG A 48 1.69 -12.25 5.71
N ARG A 49 2.65 -12.87 6.40
CA ARG A 49 2.48 -14.22 6.97
C ARG A 49 1.47 -14.25 8.11
N ARG A 50 1.23 -13.11 8.77
CA ARG A 50 0.23 -12.98 9.84
C ARG A 50 -1.16 -12.64 9.33
N THR A 51 -1.27 -12.06 8.13
CA THR A 51 -2.55 -11.64 7.54
C THR A 51 -3.13 -12.65 6.56
N VAL A 52 -2.32 -13.58 6.04
CA VAL A 52 -2.77 -14.64 5.15
C VAL A 52 -2.75 -15.98 5.89
N ARG A 53 -3.88 -16.70 5.88
CA ARG A 53 -3.94 -18.08 6.39
C ARG A 53 -2.86 -18.90 5.70
N PRO A 54 -2.00 -19.64 6.42
CA PRO A 54 -0.99 -20.49 5.79
C PRO A 54 -1.69 -21.53 4.91
N THR A 55 -1.69 -21.32 3.60
CA THR A 55 -2.02 -22.33 2.61
C THR A 55 -0.72 -22.94 2.12
N PRO A 56 -0.67 -24.27 1.91
CA PRO A 56 0.50 -24.89 1.31
C PRO A 56 0.79 -24.23 -0.03
N ALA A 57 1.97 -23.64 -0.17
CA ALA A 57 2.38 -22.99 -1.41
C ALA A 57 2.44 -24.05 -2.51
N PRO A 58 1.86 -23.78 -3.70
CA PRO A 58 1.93 -24.73 -4.79
C PRO A 58 3.38 -24.90 -5.25
N THR A 59 3.78 -26.16 -5.53
CA THR A 59 5.09 -26.45 -6.10
C THR A 59 5.25 -25.71 -7.43
N PRO A 60 6.38 -25.01 -7.67
CA PRO A 60 6.64 -24.33 -8.94
C PRO A 60 6.61 -25.31 -10.12
N GLY A 61 5.92 -24.94 -11.19
CA GLY A 61 5.80 -25.75 -12.38
C GLY A 61 4.91 -25.12 -13.47
N PRO A 62 4.87 -25.71 -14.67
CA PRO A 62 4.14 -25.16 -15.82
C PRO A 62 2.63 -25.04 -15.59
N THR A 63 2.09 -25.77 -14.62
CA THR A 63 0.67 -25.80 -14.27
C THR A 63 0.35 -25.10 -12.96
N THR A 64 1.32 -24.43 -12.33
CA THR A 64 1.12 -23.72 -11.04
C THR A 64 0.04 -22.64 -11.14
N TRP A 65 -0.14 -22.01 -12.31
CA TRP A 65 -1.19 -21.04 -12.55
C TRP A 65 -2.61 -21.60 -12.33
N ARG A 66 -2.83 -22.91 -12.42
CA ARG A 66 -4.16 -23.52 -12.19
C ARG A 66 -4.64 -23.36 -10.75
N TRP A 67 -3.72 -23.16 -9.80
CA TRP A 67 -4.06 -22.90 -8.40
C TRP A 67 -4.76 -21.56 -8.18
N SER A 68 -4.64 -20.59 -9.11
CA SER A 68 -5.40 -19.33 -9.01
C SER A 68 -6.90 -19.51 -9.29
N LEU A 69 -7.31 -20.67 -9.80
CA LEU A 69 -8.71 -21.04 -10.04
C LEU A 69 -9.28 -21.94 -8.94
N HIS A 70 -8.48 -22.30 -7.94
CA HIS A 70 -8.95 -23.12 -6.83
C HIS A 70 -9.73 -22.22 -5.84
N PRO A 71 -10.93 -22.64 -5.39
CA PRO A 71 -11.69 -21.91 -4.36
C PRO A 71 -10.97 -21.91 -3.01
#